data_AF-K7MXJ3-F1
#
_entry.id   AF-K7MXJ3-F1
#
_cell.length_a   1.000
_cell.length_b   1.000
_cell.length_c   1.000
_cell.angle_alpha   90.00
_cell.angle_beta   90.00
_cell.angle_gamma   90.00
#
_symmetry.space_group_name_H-M   'P 1'
#
loop_
_entity.id
_entity.type
_entity.pdbx_description
1 polymer ?
#
loop_
_entity_poly.entity_id
_entity_poly.type
_entity_poly.pdbx_seq_one_letter_code
_entity_poly.pdbx_strand_id
1 'polypeptide(L)'
;MPIKVGNGKWHGSVGGILCAPIDKVWTLVSKTKRLLEWMPMVERCSSLDGDDDEPGYVRLVLGFVFPQQDGERSWIKESLVSLDSSSHNVDGVVLHAFLFP
;
A
#
# COMPACT_ATOMS: atom_id res chain seq x y z
N MET A 1 17.92 -13.92 13.49
CA MET A 1 19.17 -13.16 13.23
C MET A 1 18.85 -11.69 13.44
N PRO A 2 19.62 -10.93 14.24
CA PRO A 2 19.35 -9.52 14.46
C PRO A 2 19.76 -8.73 13.22
N ILE A 3 18.87 -7.85 12.75
CA ILE A 3 19.14 -7.04 11.57
C ILE A 3 20.16 -5.97 11.97
N LYS A 4 21.34 -5.97 11.33
CA LYS A 4 22.36 -4.93 11.52
C LYS A 4 21.76 -3.60 11.11
N VAL A 5 21.46 -2.74 12.09
CA VAL A 5 21.10 -1.34 11.85
C VAL A 5 22.37 -0.59 11.46
N GLY A 6 22.79 -0.74 10.21
CA GLY A 6 23.68 0.24 9.58
C GLY A 6 22.87 1.49 9.24
N ASN A 7 23.52 2.65 9.16
CA ASN A 7 22.93 3.93 8.71
C ASN A 7 22.38 3.91 7.25
N GLY A 8 22.11 2.75 6.67
CA GLY A 8 21.51 2.59 5.36
C GLY A 8 19.99 2.64 5.41
N LYS A 9 19.36 3.06 4.31
CA LYS A 9 17.92 2.91 4.12
C LYS A 9 17.55 1.43 4.15
N TRP A 10 16.48 1.10 4.86
CA TRP A 10 15.91 -0.25 4.88
C TRP A 10 15.41 -0.63 3.49
N HIS A 11 15.74 -1.83 3.04
CA HIS A 11 15.26 -2.41 1.79
C HIS A 11 14.86 -3.86 2.02
N GLY A 12 13.74 -4.28 1.45
CA GLY A 12 13.23 -5.64 1.54
C GLY A 12 12.12 -5.88 0.52
N SER A 13 11.86 -7.15 0.24
CA SER A 13 10.82 -7.60 -0.67
C SER A 13 10.05 -8.76 -0.07
N VAL A 14 8.73 -8.79 -0.25
CA VAL A 14 7.85 -9.91 0.10
C VAL A 14 7.08 -10.35 -1.14
N GLY A 15 6.79 -11.64 -1.26
CA GLY A 15 6.06 -12.18 -2.40
C GLY A 15 5.26 -13.42 -2.00
N GLY A 16 4.30 -13.77 -2.84
CA GLY A 16 3.46 -14.96 -2.72
C GLY A 16 3.02 -15.45 -4.09
N ILE A 17 2.59 -16.71 -4.18
CA ILE A 17 2.08 -17.31 -5.41
C ILE A 17 0.55 -17.22 -5.39
N LEU A 18 -0.04 -16.67 -6.45
CA LEU A 18 -1.48 -16.62 -6.66
C LEU A 18 -1.87 -17.52 -7.84
N CYS A 19 -2.87 -18.38 -7.65
CA CYS A 19 -3.45 -19.19 -8.72
C CYS A 19 -4.53 -18.40 -9.49
N ALA A 20 -4.15 -17.29 -10.12
CA ALA A 20 -5.03 -16.44 -10.91
C ALA A 20 -4.30 -15.83 -12.13
N PRO A 21 -5.00 -15.54 -13.24
CA PRO A 21 -4.41 -14.83 -14.37
C PRO A 21 -3.92 -13.44 -13.97
N ILE A 22 -2.77 -13.02 -14.51
CA ILE A 22 -2.15 -11.71 -14.18
C ILE A 22 -3.11 -10.55 -14.44
N ASP A 23 -3.87 -10.57 -15.54
CA ASP A 23 -4.81 -9.50 -15.90
C ASP A 23 -5.92 -9.32 -14.84
N LYS A 24 -6.35 -10.43 -14.22
CA LYS A 24 -7.36 -10.40 -13.16
C LYS A 24 -6.80 -9.81 -11.88
N VAL A 25 -5.58 -10.19 -11.50
CA VAL A 25 -4.87 -9.63 -10.35
C VAL A 25 -4.60 -8.14 -10.58
N TRP A 26 -4.14 -7.78 -11.77
CA TRP A 26 -3.82 -6.40 -12.13
C TRP A 26 -5.05 -5.50 -12.09
N THR A 27 -6.20 -5.97 -12.57
CA THR A 27 -7.46 -5.20 -12.52
C THR A 27 -7.86 -4.84 -11.08
N LEU A 28 -7.45 -5.63 -10.08
CA LEU A 28 -7.65 -5.33 -8.67
C LEU A 28 -6.56 -4.39 -8.12
N VAL A 29 -5.29 -4.69 -8.38
CA VAL A 29 -4.14 -3.95 -7.80
C VAL A 29 -3.96 -2.56 -8.40
N SER A 30 -4.18 -2.40 -9.71
CA SER A 30 -4.08 -1.11 -10.42
C SER A 30 -5.14 -0.10 -9.98
N LYS A 31 -6.27 -0.57 -9.44
CA LYS A 31 -7.30 0.27 -8.84
C LYS A 31 -6.91 0.61 -7.42
N THR A 32 -5.93 1.50 -7.31
CA THR A 32 -5.26 1.86 -6.06
C THR A 32 -6.25 2.33 -4.99
N LYS A 33 -7.30 3.05 -5.36
CA LYS A 33 -8.36 3.46 -4.41
C LYS A 33 -9.10 2.28 -3.77
N ARG A 34 -9.21 1.15 -4.47
CA ARG A 34 -9.94 -0.06 -4.04
C ARG A 34 -9.08 -1.00 -3.21
N LEU A 35 -8.05 -0.47 -2.53
CA LEU A 35 -7.12 -1.23 -1.69
C LEU A 35 -7.82 -2.17 -0.69
N LEU A 36 -8.96 -1.75 -0.13
CA LEU A 36 -9.75 -2.55 0.83
C LEU A 36 -10.25 -3.88 0.26
N GLU A 37 -10.44 -3.98 -1.05
CA GLU A 37 -11.02 -5.17 -1.67
C GLU A 37 -10.06 -6.36 -1.65
N TRP A 38 -8.76 -6.10 -1.54
CA TRP A 38 -7.75 -7.15 -1.56
C TRP A 38 -6.78 -7.09 -0.37
N MET A 39 -6.78 -6.00 0.41
CA MET A 39 -6.08 -5.90 1.69
C MET A 39 -7.09 -5.86 2.86
N PRO A 40 -7.39 -7.01 3.52
CA PRO A 40 -8.38 -7.09 4.59
C PRO A 40 -8.09 -6.22 5.81
N MET A 41 -6.82 -5.85 5.99
CA MET A 41 -6.34 -5.00 7.09
C MET A 41 -6.66 -3.51 6.91
N VAL A 42 -7.16 -3.10 5.75
CA VAL A 42 -7.56 -1.71 5.48
C VAL A 42 -9.02 -1.50 5.84
N GLU A 43 -9.28 -0.57 6.75
CA GLU A 43 -10.63 -0.16 7.17
C GLU A 43 -11.20 0.93 6.27
N ARG A 44 -10.35 1.87 5.83
CA ARG A 44 -10.77 3.00 4.99
C ARG A 44 -9.66 3.41 4.02
N CYS A 45 -10.05 3.75 2.80
CA CYS A 45 -9.18 4.37 1.79
C CYS A 45 -9.97 5.54 1.20
N SER A 46 -9.44 6.76 1.36
CA SER A 46 -10.11 7.99 0.92
C SER A 46 -9.19 8.77 -0.01
N SER A 47 -9.73 9.26 -1.12
CA SER A 47 -9.04 10.19 -2.02
C SER A 47 -8.79 11.51 -1.30
N LEU A 48 -7.58 12.07 -1.45
CA LEU A 48 -7.23 13.38 -0.90
C LEU A 48 -6.89 14.40 -1.99
N ASP A 49 -6.16 13.99 -3.03
CA ASP A 49 -5.72 14.89 -4.10
C ASP A 49 -5.38 14.09 -5.38
N GLY A 50 -5.37 14.77 -6.53
CA GLY A 50 -5.09 14.17 -7.84
C GLY A 50 -6.21 13.28 -8.39
N ASP A 51 -6.00 12.80 -9.62
CA ASP A 51 -6.95 11.93 -10.33
C ASP A 51 -6.73 10.46 -9.97
N ASP A 52 -7.81 9.72 -9.71
CA ASP A 52 -7.75 8.31 -9.33
C ASP A 52 -6.93 7.50 -10.36
N ASP A 53 -5.97 6.71 -9.86
CA ASP A 53 -5.08 5.82 -10.64
C ASP A 53 -4.05 6.52 -11.55
N GLU A 54 -3.87 7.84 -11.45
CA GLU A 54 -2.83 8.59 -12.17
C GLU A 54 -1.63 8.95 -11.26
N PRO A 55 -0.39 9.01 -11.79
CA PRO A 55 0.76 9.50 -11.04
C PRO A 55 0.50 10.87 -10.38
N GLY A 56 0.77 10.97 -9.08
CA GLY A 56 0.43 12.14 -8.27
C GLY A 56 -0.86 12.01 -7.46
N TYR A 57 -1.67 10.97 -7.69
CA TYR A 57 -2.83 10.65 -6.85
C TYR A 57 -2.44 10.43 -5.39
N VAL A 58 -3.12 11.11 -4.46
CA VAL A 58 -2.86 11.03 -3.03
C VAL A 58 -4.06 10.42 -2.32
N ARG A 59 -3.81 9.39 -1.50
CA ARG A 59 -4.83 8.72 -0.70
C ARG A 59 -4.47 8.67 0.78
N LEU A 60 -5.50 8.68 1.62
CA LEU A 60 -5.41 8.37 3.05
C LEU A 60 -5.92 6.96 3.29
N VAL A 61 -5.07 6.11 3.86
CA VAL A 61 -5.38 4.73 4.19
C VAL A 61 -5.37 4.57 5.71
N LEU A 62 -6.49 4.13 6.27
CA LEU A 62 -6.61 3.76 7.68
C LEU A 62 -6.77 2.24 7.78
N GLY A 63 -6.12 1.65 8.77
CA GLY A 63 -6.25 0.22 9.01
C GLY A 63 -5.44 -0.28 10.20
N PHE A 64 -5.33 -1.60 10.25
CA PHE A 64 -4.66 -2.35 11.30
C PHE A 64 -3.40 -2.96 10.70
N VAL A 65 -2.29 -2.22 10.67
CA VAL A 65 -1.03 -2.73 10.11
C VAL A 65 -0.53 -3.94 10.92
N PHE A 66 -0.92 -4.03 12.19
CA PHE A 66 -0.71 -5.18 13.06
C PHE A 66 -1.96 -5.46 13.90
N PRO A 67 -2.30 -6.73 14.19
CA PRO A 67 -3.37 -7.07 15.12
C PRO A 67 -2.94 -6.67 16.53
N GLN A 68 -3.35 -5.48 16.97
CA GLN A 68 -3.24 -5.05 18.36
C GLN A 68 -4.54 -5.31 19.11
N GLN A 69 -4.45 -5.66 20.40
CA GLN A 69 -5.61 -5.99 21.24
C GLN A 69 -6.57 -4.80 21.44
N ASP A 70 -6.07 -3.56 21.32
CA ASP A 70 -6.81 -2.36 21.74
C ASP A 70 -7.58 -1.66 20.60
N GLY A 71 -7.53 -2.22 19.39
CA GLY A 71 -8.26 -1.67 18.24
C GLY A 71 -7.75 -0.30 17.78
N GLU A 72 -6.51 0.07 18.11
CA GLU A 72 -5.93 1.33 17.66
C GLU A 72 -5.66 1.31 16.14
N ARG A 73 -6.03 2.41 15.45
CA ARG A 73 -5.92 2.51 13.99
C ARG A 73 -4.65 3.24 13.60
N SER A 74 -3.86 2.62 12.76
CA SER A 74 -2.77 3.31 12.06
C SER A 74 -3.31 3.97 10.81
N TRP A 75 -2.66 5.04 10.38
CA TRP A 75 -2.96 5.67 9.10
C TRP A 75 -1.71 6.03 8.33
N ILE A 76 -1.80 5.97 7.01
CA ILE A 76 -0.78 6.46 6.09
C ILE A 76 -1.42 7.39 5.06
N LYS A 77 -0.69 8.46 4.73
CA LYS A 77 -0.94 9.28 3.55
C LYS A 77 0.12 8.91 2.53
N GLU A 78 -0.28 8.43 1.37
CA GLU A 78 0.63 8.00 0.32
C GLU A 78 0.26 8.61 -1.03
N SER A 79 1.27 8.75 -1.88
CA SER A 79 1.15 9.21 -3.26
C SER A 79 1.49 8.10 -4.22
N LEU A 80 0.70 7.96 -5.28
CA LEU A 80 1.02 7.14 -6.44
C LEU A 80 2.17 7.80 -7.21
N VAL A 81 3.23 7.05 -7.49
CA VAL A 81 4.43 7.52 -8.20
C VAL A 81 4.42 7.04 -9.64
N SER A 82 4.08 5.76 -9.83
CA SER A 82 4.04 5.14 -11.15
C SER A 82 2.95 4.07 -11.19
N LEU A 83 2.39 3.86 -12.38
CA LEU A 83 1.48 2.77 -12.67
C LEU A 83 1.78 2.25 -14.08
N ASP A 84 2.59 1.20 -14.17
CA ASP A 84 3.04 0.61 -15.44
C ASP A 84 2.26 -0.68 -15.72
N SER A 85 1.32 -0.60 -16.66
CA SER A 85 0.51 -1.74 -17.08
C SER A 85 1.27 -2.74 -17.96
N SER A 86 2.38 -2.34 -18.58
CA SER A 86 3.19 -3.26 -19.40
C SER A 86 3.99 -4.23 -18.53
N SER A 87 4.50 -3.75 -17.40
CA SER A 87 5.24 -4.55 -16.42
C SER A 87 4.41 -5.01 -15.23
N HIS A 88 3.14 -4.59 -15.12
CA HIS A 88 2.27 -4.82 -13.97
C HIS A 88 2.87 -4.32 -12.63
N ASN A 89 3.49 -3.14 -12.66
CA ASN A 89 4.11 -2.52 -11.49
C ASN A 89 3.34 -1.27 -11.04
N VAL A 90 3.12 -1.16 -9.73
CA VAL A 90 2.59 0.04 -9.08
C VAL A 90 3.62 0.48 -8.05
N ASP A 91 4.11 1.72 -8.19
CA ASP A 91 5.00 2.31 -7.19
C ASP A 91 4.26 3.40 -6.42
N GLY A 92 4.34 3.34 -5.10
CA GLY A 92 3.80 4.34 -4.19
C GLY A 92 4.84 4.82 -3.19
N VAL A 93 4.68 6.05 -2.72
CA VAL A 93 5.50 6.59 -1.63
C VAL A 93 4.62 7.04 -0.47
N VAL A 94 4.96 6.62 0.74
CA VAL A 94 4.32 7.10 1.96
C VAL A 94 4.85 8.49 2.26
N LEU A 95 3.97 9.49 2.20
CA LEU A 95 4.26 10.88 2.52
C LEU A 95 4.24 11.12 4.03
N HIS A 96 3.24 10.54 4.72
CA HIS A 96 3.11 10.59 6.17
C HIS A 96 2.61 9.24 6.68
N ALA A 97 3.07 8.84 7.86
CA ALA A 97 2.58 7.67 8.55
C ALA A 97 2.37 8.02 10.03
N PHE A 98 1.29 7.52 10.58
CA PHE A 98 1.07 7.44 12.02
C PHE A 98 0.86 5.97 12.36
N LEU A 99 1.86 5.40 13.01
CA LEU A 99 1.85 4.04 13.51
C LEU A 99 1.84 4.13 15.03
N PHE A 100 0.90 3.43 15.67
CA PHE A 100 0.97 3.26 17.11
C PHE A 100 2.13 2.32 17.47
N PRO A 101 2.77 2.51 18.64
CA PRO A 101 3.89 1.67 19.10
C PRO A 101 3.52 0.20 19.26
#